data_AF-A0A183BSI4-F1
#
_entry.id   AF-A0A183BSI4-F1
#
_cell.length_a   1.000
_cell.length_b   1.000
_cell.length_c   1.000
_cell.angle_alpha   90.00
_cell.angle_beta   90.00
_cell.angle_gamma   90.00
#
_symmetry.space_group_name_H-M   'P 1'
#
loop_
_entity.id
_entity.type
_entity.pdbx_description
1 polymer ?
#
loop_
_entity_poly.entity_id
_entity_poly.type
_entity_poly.pdbx_seq_one_letter_code
_entity_poly.pdbx_strand_id
1 'polypeptide(L)'
;MAWPSDTVIILSYVFFSFELLTDIVVLVIACLNLAVIGFTKLLHSNLKCILITQSLAVGLYVLDRSAMLLIKFISNDNVFAPANMTLQNFMTFETIFKRMLGHALIIERFVATHYSKLDKFIR
;
A
#
# COMPACT_ATOMS: atom_id res chain seq x y z
N MET A 1 4.67 39.65 -5.02
CA MET A 1 4.20 38.27 -4.77
C MET A 1 3.02 38.37 -3.81
N ALA A 2 1.82 37.95 -4.23
CA ALA A 2 0.64 37.98 -3.37
C ALA A 2 0.73 36.82 -2.37
N TRP A 3 0.64 37.12 -1.08
CA TRP A 3 0.60 36.09 -0.04
C TRP A 3 -0.72 35.31 -0.18
N PRO A 4 -0.68 33.96 -0.11
CA PRO A 4 -1.90 33.18 -0.15
C PRO A 4 -2.81 33.59 1.01
N SER A 5 -4.11 33.71 0.74
CA SER A 5 -5.13 34.03 1.74
C SER A 5 -5.06 33.05 2.92
N ASP A 6 -5.21 33.54 4.15
CA ASP A 6 -5.16 32.74 5.38
C ASP A 6 -6.07 31.51 5.33
N THR A 7 -7.21 31.61 4.64
CA THR A 7 -8.15 30.51 4.40
C THR A 7 -7.51 29.34 3.62
N VAL A 8 -6.65 29.63 2.64
CA VAL A 8 -5.97 28.62 1.81
C VAL A 8 -4.93 27.87 2.63
N ILE A 9 -4.23 28.57 3.53
CA ILE A 9 -3.23 27.98 4.42
C ILE A 9 -3.91 27.01 5.42
N ILE A 10 -5.00 27.46 6.06
CA ILE A 10 -5.77 26.63 7.00
C ILE A 10 -6.35 25.40 6.30
N LEU A 11 -6.91 25.57 5.09
CA LEU A 11 -7.46 24.46 4.33
C LEU A 11 -6.39 23.41 3.97
N SER A 12 -5.21 23.86 3.55
CA SER A 12 -4.08 22.98 3.22
C SER A 12 -3.60 22.19 4.44
N TYR A 13 -3.56 22.83 5.62
CA TYR A 13 -3.21 22.16 6.88
C TYR A 13 -4.23 21.09 7.30
N VAL A 14 -5.51 21.38 7.13
CA VAL A 14 -6.59 20.43 7.42
C VAL A 14 -6.50 19.22 6.51
N PHE A 15 -6.35 19.41 5.19
CA PHE A 15 -6.18 18.30 4.24
C PHE A 15 -4.94 17.46 4.56
N PHE A 16 -3.81 18.10 4.84
CA PHE A 16 -2.58 17.43 5.23
C PHE A 16 -2.77 16.56 6.49
N SER A 17 -3.45 17.10 7.50
CA SER A 17 -3.74 16.39 8.75
C SER A 17 -4.63 15.17 8.53
N PHE A 18 -5.66 15.28 7.67
CA PHE A 18 -6.53 14.16 7.30
C PHE A 18 -5.79 13.07 6.52
N GLU A 19 -4.93 13.46 5.56
CA GLU A 19 -4.11 12.49 4.82
C GLU A 19 -3.17 11.72 5.75
N LEU A 20 -2.47 12.43 6.64
CA LEU A 20 -1.54 11.82 7.59
C LEU A 20 -2.25 10.90 8.59
N LEU A 21 -3.44 11.28 9.06
CA LEU A 21 -4.27 10.42 9.89
C LEU A 21 -4.71 9.15 9.15
N THR A 22 -5.12 9.28 7.89
CA THR A 22 -5.53 8.15 7.06
C THR A 22 -4.36 7.19 6.84
N ASP A 23 -3.18 7.72 6.55
CA ASP A 23 -1.95 6.95 6.40
C ASP A 23 -1.63 6.15 7.68
N ILE A 24 -1.68 6.79 8.87
CA ILE A 24 -1.48 6.09 10.15
C ILE A 24 -2.47 4.93 10.32
N VAL A 25 -3.76 5.16 10.04
CA VAL A 25 -4.79 4.12 10.15
C VAL A 25 -4.51 2.95 9.20
N VAL A 26 -4.16 3.24 7.94
CA VAL A 26 -3.84 2.19 6.95
C VAL A 26 -2.59 1.40 7.37
N LEU A 27 -1.57 2.07 7.93
CA LEU A 27 -0.38 1.40 8.43
C LEU A 27 -0.71 0.44 9.58
N VAL A 28 -1.53 0.88 10.54
CA VAL A 28 -1.99 0.02 11.65
C VAL A 28 -2.72 -1.21 11.12
N ILE A 29 -3.62 -1.04 10.14
CA ILE A 29 -4.34 -2.15 9.51
C ILE A 29 -3.36 -3.10 8.79
N ALA A 30 -2.37 -2.58 8.07
CA ALA A 30 -1.36 -3.38 7.40
C ALA A 30 -0.50 -4.18 8.39
N CYS A 31 -0.12 -3.58 9.52
CA CYS A 31 0.60 -4.29 10.59
C CYS A 31 -0.27 -5.36 11.24
N LEU A 32 -1.56 -5.06 11.49
CA LEU A 32 -2.50 -6.02 12.06
C LEU A 32 -2.73 -7.21 11.12
N ASN A 33 -2.91 -6.95 9.82
CA ASN A 33 -3.03 -8.00 8.80
C ASN A 33 -1.79 -8.88 8.77
N LEU A 34 -0.60 -8.29 8.78
CA LEU A 34 0.66 -9.03 8.81
C LEU A 34 0.77 -9.92 10.06
N ALA A 35 0.41 -9.38 11.24
CA ALA A 35 0.41 -10.15 12.48
C ALA A 35 -0.58 -11.32 12.41
N VAL A 36 -1.83 -11.08 12.01
CA VAL A 36 -2.87 -12.10 11.92
C VAL A 36 -2.49 -13.21 10.93
N ILE A 37 -1.93 -12.87 9.77
CA ILE A 37 -1.47 -13.86 8.78
C ILE A 37 -0.27 -14.66 9.31
N GLY A 38 0.64 -14.01 10.05
CA GLY A 38 1.78 -14.66 10.70
C GLY A 38 1.37 -15.69 11.75
N PHE A 39 0.35 -15.38 12.56
CA PHE A 39 -0.10 -16.27 13.64
C PHE A 39 -1.05 -17.39 13.18
N THR A 40 -1.70 -17.26 12.03
CA THR A 40 -2.65 -18.28 11.56
C THR A 40 -1.92 -19.49 10.96
N LYS A 41 -2.14 -20.70 11.48
CA LYS A 41 -1.56 -21.95 10.93
C LYS A 41 -2.38 -22.58 9.79
N LEU A 42 -3.60 -22.10 9.56
CA LEU A 42 -4.61 -22.70 8.67
C LEU A 42 -4.44 -22.37 7.18
N LEU A 43 -3.57 -21.43 6.83
CA LEU A 43 -3.48 -20.91 5.48
C LEU A 43 -2.34 -21.59 4.70
N HIS A 44 -2.63 -21.99 3.46
CA HIS A 44 -1.66 -22.63 2.55
C HIS A 44 -0.42 -21.74 2.38
N SER A 45 0.76 -22.35 2.30
CA SER A 45 2.05 -21.63 2.32
C SER A 45 2.14 -20.57 1.20
N ASN A 46 1.60 -20.88 0.01
CA ASN A 46 1.60 -19.97 -1.13
C ASN A 46 0.71 -18.74 -0.90
N LEU A 47 -0.53 -18.95 -0.45
CA LEU A 47 -1.47 -17.87 -0.13
C LEU A 47 -0.95 -16.97 0.99
N LYS A 48 -0.30 -17.53 2.02
CA LYS A 48 0.36 -16.74 3.08
C LYS A 48 1.42 -15.82 2.53
N CYS A 49 2.30 -16.35 1.67
CA CYS A 49 3.39 -15.57 1.08
C CYS A 49 2.83 -14.37 0.29
N ILE A 50 1.78 -14.59 -0.51
CA ILE A 50 1.14 -13.53 -1.30
C ILE A 50 0.52 -12.47 -0.39
N LEU A 51 -0.21 -12.87 0.65
CA LEU A 51 -0.86 -11.93 1.56
C LEU A 51 0.14 -11.14 2.42
N ILE A 52 1.23 -11.78 2.88
CA ILE A 52 2.33 -11.11 3.59
C ILE A 52 2.97 -10.07 2.67
N THR A 53 3.25 -10.44 1.43
CA THR A 53 3.84 -9.53 0.43
C THR A 53 2.91 -8.34 0.13
N GLN A 54 1.61 -8.57 0.06
CA GLN A 54 0.62 -7.49 -0.08
C GLN A 54 0.63 -6.55 1.12
N SER A 55 0.60 -7.09 2.34
CA SER A 55 0.59 -6.30 3.57
C SER A 55 1.86 -5.46 3.71
N LEU A 56 3.01 -6.04 3.35
CA LEU A 56 4.30 -5.36 3.36
C LEU A 56 4.34 -4.24 2.32
N ALA A 57 3.87 -4.50 1.10
CA ALA A 57 3.80 -3.49 0.04
C ALA A 57 2.92 -2.30 0.46
N VAL A 58 1.75 -2.57 1.04
CA VAL A 58 0.87 -1.51 1.58
C VAL A 58 1.56 -0.72 2.69
N GLY A 59 2.28 -1.39 3.61
CA GLY A 59 3.01 -0.69 4.67
C GLY A 59 4.11 0.24 4.13
N LEU A 60 4.89 -0.25 3.16
CA LEU A 60 5.94 0.54 2.51
C LEU A 60 5.37 1.74 1.74
N TYR A 61 4.25 1.56 1.03
CA TYR A 61 3.55 2.65 0.35
C TYR A 61 3.27 3.85 1.25
N VAL A 62 2.66 3.53 2.39
CA VAL A 62 2.17 4.52 3.33
C VAL A 62 3.36 5.23 3.95
N LEU A 63 4.41 4.50 4.31
CA LEU A 63 5.66 5.10 4.81
C LEU A 63 6.29 6.07 3.81
N ASP A 64 6.46 5.65 2.55
CA ASP A 64 7.06 6.50 1.51
C ASP A 64 6.19 7.73 1.21
N ARG A 65 4.87 7.54 1.11
CA ARG A 65 3.91 8.64 0.87
C ARG A 65 3.89 9.63 2.04
N SER A 66 3.80 9.14 3.28
CA SER A 66 3.82 9.98 4.47
C SER A 66 5.13 10.75 4.62
N ALA A 67 6.28 10.11 4.35
CA ALA A 67 7.57 10.77 4.37
C ALA A 67 7.65 11.91 3.33
N MET A 68 7.13 11.69 2.12
CA MET A 68 7.05 12.72 1.08
C MET A 68 6.15 13.88 1.50
N LEU A 69 4.95 13.59 2.03
CA LEU A 69 4.02 14.60 2.50
C LEU A 69 4.68 15.48 3.58
N LEU A 70 5.35 14.86 4.56
CA LEU A 70 6.08 15.58 5.61
C LEU A 70 7.19 16.47 5.05
N ILE A 71 8.03 15.95 4.15
CA ILE A 71 9.12 16.72 3.54
C ILE A 71 8.57 17.90 2.73
N LYS A 72 7.51 17.69 1.95
CA LYS A 72 6.88 18.73 1.13
C LYS A 72 6.16 19.79 1.97
N PHE A 73 5.65 19.41 3.15
CA PHE A 73 5.04 20.34 4.08
C PHE A 73 6.08 21.20 4.82
N ILE A 74 7.25 20.63 5.16
CA ILE A 74 8.34 21.31 5.87
C ILE A 74 9.18 22.18 4.90
N SER A 75 9.43 21.68 3.69
CA SER A 75 10.27 22.36 2.69
C SER A 75 9.38 23.08 1.67
N ASN A 76 9.35 24.42 1.75
CA ASN A 76 8.64 25.26 0.77
C ASN A 76 9.35 25.29 -0.60
N ASP A 77 10.61 24.83 -0.64
CA ASP A 77 11.40 24.74 -1.86
C ASP A 77 11.33 23.34 -2.48
N ASN A 78 11.26 23.28 -3.81
CA ASN A 78 11.33 22.08 -4.66
C ASN A 78 12.72 21.39 -4.62
N VAL A 79 13.42 21.42 -3.48
CA VAL A 79 14.78 20.89 -3.27
C VAL A 79 14.90 19.43 -3.68
N PHE A 80 13.79 18.70 -3.68
CA PHE A 80 13.72 17.26 -3.98
C PHE A 80 13.10 16.92 -5.33
N ALA A 81 13.10 17.82 -6.33
CA ALA A 81 12.59 17.54 -7.67
C ALA A 81 13.02 16.17 -8.29
N PRO A 82 14.30 15.75 -8.23
CA PRO A 82 14.69 14.41 -8.71
C PRO A 82 14.17 13.27 -7.82
N ALA A 83 14.16 13.45 -6.49
CA ALA A 83 13.62 12.44 -5.57
C ALA A 83 12.10 12.27 -5.73
N ASN A 84 11.38 13.34 -6.09
CA ASN A 84 9.95 13.33 -6.40
C ASN A 84 9.64 12.46 -7.65
N MET A 85 10.53 12.46 -8.64
CA MET A 85 10.40 11.61 -9.85
C MET A 85 10.62 10.13 -9.51
N THR A 86 11.65 9.81 -8.71
CA THR A 86 11.90 8.44 -8.23
C THR A 86 10.75 7.92 -7.37
N LEU A 87 10.18 8.76 -6.51
CA LEU A 87 9.01 8.43 -5.69
C LEU A 87 7.72 8.26 -6.51
N GLN A 88 7.48 9.09 -7.53
CA GLN A 88 6.36 8.88 -8.45
C GLN A 88 6.47 7.53 -9.19
N ASN A 89 7.68 7.17 -9.61
CA ASN A 89 7.94 5.87 -10.21
C ASN A 89 7.69 4.72 -9.21
N PHE A 90 8.07 4.91 -7.94
CA PHE A 90 7.81 3.93 -6.88
C PHE A 90 6.30 3.75 -6.63
N MET A 91 5.53 4.83 -6.50
CA MET A 91 4.07 4.78 -6.36
C MET A 91 3.40 4.09 -7.56
N THR A 92 3.89 4.35 -8.77
CA THR A 92 3.38 3.74 -10.00
C THR A 92 3.70 2.24 -10.04
N PHE A 93 4.95 1.88 -9.74
CA PHE A 93 5.39 0.48 -9.64
C PHE A 93 4.54 -0.29 -8.63
N GLU A 94 4.28 0.29 -7.47
CA GLU A 94 3.53 -0.38 -6.42
C GLU A 94 2.03 -0.55 -6.76
N THR A 95 1.44 0.43 -7.45
CA THR A 95 0.07 0.30 -7.96
C THR A 95 -0.04 -0.85 -8.97
N ILE A 96 0.95 -0.97 -9.86
CA ILE A 96 1.06 -2.09 -10.80
C ILE A 96 1.29 -3.40 -10.04
N PHE A 97 2.13 -3.40 -9.02
CA PHE A 97 2.45 -4.56 -8.19
C PHE A 97 1.23 -5.07 -7.42
N LYS A 98 0.46 -4.20 -6.77
CA LYS A 98 -0.84 -4.54 -6.14
C LYS A 98 -1.78 -5.20 -7.13
N ARG A 99 -1.88 -4.64 -8.35
CA ARG A 99 -2.70 -5.20 -9.41
C ARG A 99 -2.20 -6.59 -9.82
N MET A 100 -0.90 -6.79 -10.00
CA MET A 100 -0.32 -8.11 -10.32
C MET A 100 -0.57 -9.13 -9.20
N LEU A 101 -0.41 -8.76 -7.92
CA LEU A 101 -0.70 -9.64 -6.79
C LEU A 101 -2.18 -10.04 -6.73
N GLY A 102 -3.10 -9.13 -7.09
CA GLY A 102 -4.51 -9.46 -7.23
C GLY A 102 -4.77 -10.54 -8.28
N HIS A 103 -4.09 -10.47 -9.43
CA HIS A 103 -4.19 -11.51 -10.46
C HIS A 103 -3.59 -12.84 -9.99
N ALA A 104 -2.46 -12.80 -9.26
CA ALA A 104 -1.83 -14.01 -8.71
C ALA A 104 -2.76 -14.77 -7.75
N LEU A 105 -3.51 -14.06 -6.89
CA LEU A 105 -4.51 -14.66 -6.00
C LEU A 105 -5.66 -15.32 -6.77
N ILE A 106 -6.13 -14.69 -7.84
CA ILE A 106 -7.20 -15.25 -8.69
C ILE A 106 -6.70 -16.53 -9.36
N ILE A 107 -5.48 -16.53 -9.89
CA ILE A 107 -4.86 -17.70 -10.51
C ILE A 107 -4.68 -18.82 -9.48
N GLU A 108 -4.16 -18.53 -8.29
CA GLU A 108 -4.01 -19.53 -7.22
C GLU A 108 -5.36 -20.17 -6.88
N ARG A 109 -6.41 -19.35 -6.68
CA ARG A 109 -7.77 -19.87 -6.42
C ARG A 109 -8.32 -20.68 -7.59
N PHE A 110 -8.08 -20.26 -8.82
CA PHE A 110 -8.53 -20.97 -10.01
C PHE A 110 -7.86 -22.35 -10.13
N VAL A 111 -6.55 -22.40 -9.93
CA VAL A 111 -5.75 -23.64 -9.89
C VAL A 111 -6.24 -24.55 -8.78
N ALA A 112 -6.37 -24.06 -7.54
CA ALA A 112 -6.86 -24.85 -6.41
C ALA A 112 -8.25 -25.45 -6.67
N THR A 113 -9.15 -24.68 -7.30
CA THR A 113 -10.49 -25.16 -7.65
C THR A 113 -10.45 -26.23 -8.74
N HIS A 114 -9.64 -26.07 -9.78
CA HIS A 114 -9.49 -27.05 -10.85
C HIS A 114 -8.86 -28.36 -10.36
N TYR A 115 -7.79 -28.28 -9.56
CA TYR A 115 -7.15 -29.46 -8.97
C TYR A 115 -8.10 -30.21 -8.03
N SER A 116 -8.90 -29.50 -7.22
CA SER A 116 -9.90 -30.14 -6.35
C SER A 116 -11.01 -30.89 -7.11
N LYS A 117 -11.33 -30.44 -8.33
CA LYS A 117 -12.29 -31.13 -9.21
C LYS A 117 -11.67 -32.35 -9.89
N LEU A 118 -10.39 -32.28 -10.25
CA LEU A 118 -9.68 -33.39 -10.89
C LEU A 118 -9.51 -34.58 -9.93
N ASP A 119 -9.18 -34.31 -8.66
CA ASP A 119 -9.01 -35.35 -7.63
C ASP A 119 -10.33 -36.08 -7.31
N LYS A 120 -11.47 -35.39 -7.45
CA LYS A 120 -12.81 -35.99 -7.34
C LYS A 120 -13.23 -36.81 -8.56
N PHE A 121 -12.56 -36.67 -9.70
CA PHE A 121 -12.90 -37.37 -10.94
C PHE A 121 -12.05 -38.63 -11.15
N ILE A 122 -10.91 -38.72 -10.48
CA ILE A 122 -9.97 -39.85 -10.55
C ILE A 122 -10.26 -40.92 -9.47
N ARG A 123 -11.11 -40.61 -8.49
CA ARG A 123 -11.55 -41.54 -7.43
C ARG A 123 -13.01 -41.93 -7.62
#